data_AF-A0AAV7HW69-F1
#
_entry.id   AF-A0AAV7HW69-F1
#
_cell.length_a   1.000
_cell.length_b   1.000
_cell.length_c   1.000
_cell.angle_alpha   90.00
_cell.angle_beta   90.00
_cell.angle_gamma   90.00
#
_symmetry.space_group_name_H-M   'P 1'
#
loop_
_entity.id
_entity.type
_entity.pdbx_description
1 polymer ?
#
loop_
_entity_poly.entity_id
_entity_poly.type
_entity_poly.pdbx_seq_one_letter_code
_entity_poly.pdbx_strand_id
1 'polypeptide(L)'
;MAVVQVFITLMIIKIINSLSLVNKSLEIGDTWEEYDDPLLGVPLKFNNLVTNISSEDETEDYNPIVGAPINKTWSDLYLLTQDENLDESFFLNWDVEETIRDAAYYIRDHKFNDFDRRYYRNMSDYEKTSSSRLYQEFAKPRLNSLHWQVLKYCNGGFFQCLKYVDSMIKKTSPKRLDDILYVIIKNNWSRKTHNQQINVLDNQCKSSRDNYSPFQGPLERFQWRTSVSYYLCWYTILNRPEMKHFNESCDNFANCLDDKYFTNNKDPRADDKIPFACAFYSFCPDPCCPLKHVSSILDCSKSLLNPCLINSKKEYNNCYFPFENNYNFNSLISNKLNLTCDCDEPGYEWSSKFGLCIDIDECSTNLHDCWPESHTVCVNLPGSFDCVCELGYEYDNGTEKCKNNYAVQNVLRQSLSIVSSTPQSLFDIIVNSLTKKIDIL
;
A
#
# COMPACT_ATOMS: atom_id res chain seq x y z
N MET A 1 26.33 3.28 -48.30
CA MET A 1 24.88 3.27 -48.60
C MET A 1 24.24 1.88 -48.59
N ALA A 2 24.94 0.77 -48.86
CA ALA A 2 24.33 -0.58 -48.80
C ALA A 2 24.05 -1.13 -47.39
N VAL A 3 24.77 -0.68 -46.35
CA VAL A 3 24.63 -1.20 -44.96
C VAL A 3 23.39 -0.65 -44.24
N VAL A 4 23.01 0.60 -44.55
CA VAL A 4 21.82 1.25 -43.96
C VAL A 4 20.53 0.66 -44.52
N GLN A 5 20.54 0.24 -45.79
CA GLN A 5 19.39 -0.40 -46.44
C GLN A 5 19.02 -1.74 -45.79
N VAL A 6 20.02 -2.50 -45.30
CA VAL A 6 19.85 -3.81 -44.64
C VAL A 6 19.30 -3.66 -43.21
N PHE A 7 19.73 -2.62 -42.48
CA PHE A 7 19.21 -2.36 -41.13
C PHE A 7 17.74 -1.90 -41.15
N ILE A 8 17.35 -1.09 -42.14
CA ILE A 8 15.95 -0.66 -42.31
C ILE A 8 15.05 -1.84 -42.71
N THR A 9 15.52 -2.74 -43.57
CA THR A 9 14.75 -3.96 -43.92
C THR A 9 14.61 -4.91 -42.72
N LEU A 10 15.63 -5.06 -41.88
CA LEU A 10 15.54 -5.88 -40.67
C LEU A 10 14.64 -5.27 -39.59
N MET A 11 14.58 -3.94 -39.46
CA MET A 11 13.63 -3.26 -38.55
C MET A 11 12.18 -3.42 -39.01
N ILE A 12 11.92 -3.28 -40.31
CA ILE A 12 10.56 -3.42 -40.88
C ILE A 12 10.06 -4.88 -40.71
N ILE A 13 10.92 -5.89 -40.87
CA ILE A 13 10.56 -7.29 -40.62
C ILE A 13 10.23 -7.53 -39.13
N LYS A 14 10.92 -6.85 -38.20
CA LYS A 14 10.64 -6.94 -36.75
C LYS A 14 9.31 -6.29 -36.35
N ILE A 15 8.91 -5.21 -37.03
CA ILE A 15 7.63 -4.50 -36.83
C ILE A 15 6.45 -5.29 -37.42
N ILE A 16 6.63 -5.92 -38.59
CA ILE A 16 5.59 -6.77 -39.19
C ILE A 16 5.32 -8.02 -38.34
N ASN A 17 6.36 -8.63 -37.75
CA ASN A 17 6.18 -9.79 -36.86
C ASN A 17 5.49 -9.45 -35.53
N SER A 18 5.67 -8.23 -35.01
CA SER A 18 5.00 -7.77 -33.79
C SER A 18 3.52 -7.37 -34.01
N LEU A 19 3.17 -6.91 -35.21
CA LEU A 19 1.77 -6.69 -35.61
C LEU A 19 0.99 -7.99 -35.89
N SER A 20 1.67 -9.10 -36.21
CA SER A 20 1.00 -10.41 -36.40
C SER A 20 0.58 -11.10 -35.09
N LEU A 21 1.11 -10.65 -33.94
CA LEU A 21 0.79 -11.19 -32.61
C LEU A 21 -0.37 -10.45 -31.91
N VAL A 22 -0.77 -9.28 -32.41
CA VAL A 22 -1.86 -8.46 -31.82
C VAL A 22 -3.25 -8.90 -32.31
N ASN A 23 -3.33 -9.62 -33.44
CA ASN A 23 -4.60 -10.10 -34.02
C ASN A 23 -5.03 -11.52 -33.59
N LYS A 24 -4.51 -12.03 -32.46
CA LYS A 24 -4.86 -13.38 -31.95
C LYS A 24 -5.45 -13.39 -30.53
N SER A 25 -5.96 -12.24 -30.07
CA SER A 25 -6.56 -12.08 -28.73
C SER A 25 -8.06 -11.76 -28.74
N LEU A 26 -8.73 -11.88 -29.90
CA LEU A 26 -10.18 -11.81 -30.02
C LEU A 26 -10.65 -13.17 -30.56
N GLU A 27 -11.73 -13.68 -29.98
CA GLU A 27 -12.30 -15.04 -30.14
C GLU A 27 -11.75 -16.11 -29.18
N ILE A 28 -12.21 -16.07 -27.92
CA ILE A 28 -12.87 -17.23 -27.28
C ILE A 28 -14.02 -16.67 -26.44
N GLY A 29 -15.23 -16.74 -26.99
CA GLY A 29 -16.46 -16.68 -26.21
C GLY A 29 -16.83 -18.11 -25.85
N ASP A 30 -16.92 -18.42 -24.56
CA ASP A 30 -17.54 -19.65 -24.08
C ASP A 30 -18.66 -19.29 -23.11
N THR A 31 -19.85 -19.68 -23.55
CA THR A 31 -21.11 -19.79 -22.84
C THR A 31 -20.95 -20.64 -21.58
N TRP A 32 -21.44 -20.15 -20.44
CA TRP A 32 -21.69 -21.01 -19.28
C TRP A 32 -23.20 -21.20 -19.14
N GLU A 33 -23.59 -22.47 -19.31
CA GLU A 33 -24.92 -23.01 -19.14
C GLU A 33 -25.45 -22.76 -17.72
N GLU A 34 -26.74 -22.43 -17.65
CA GLU A 34 -27.53 -22.43 -16.43
C GLU A 34 -27.51 -23.83 -15.79
N TYR A 35 -27.02 -23.91 -14.56
CA TYR A 35 -27.29 -25.03 -13.68
C TYR A 35 -28.11 -24.51 -12.50
N ASP A 36 -29.42 -24.70 -12.61
CA ASP A 36 -30.35 -24.65 -11.50
C ASP A 36 -30.14 -25.87 -10.60
N ASP A 37 -29.90 -25.66 -9.30
CA ASP A 37 -30.33 -26.59 -8.25
C ASP A 37 -30.77 -25.76 -7.01
N PRO A 38 -31.99 -25.98 -6.46
CA PRO A 38 -32.71 -25.00 -5.68
C PRO A 38 -32.66 -25.33 -4.19
N LEU A 39 -32.17 -24.41 -3.35
CA LEU A 39 -32.52 -24.35 -1.92
C LEU A 39 -32.01 -23.05 -1.30
N LEU A 40 -32.80 -21.98 -1.46
CA LEU A 40 -33.12 -20.94 -0.47
C LEU A 40 -33.88 -19.82 -1.21
N GLY A 41 -35.16 -20.08 -1.47
CA GLY A 41 -36.08 -19.08 -1.97
C GLY A 41 -36.46 -18.09 -0.86
N VAL A 42 -35.94 -16.85 -0.96
CA VAL A 42 -36.70 -15.63 -0.69
C VAL A 42 -36.15 -14.53 -1.60
N PRO A 43 -36.95 -13.94 -2.51
CA PRO A 43 -36.51 -12.83 -3.34
C PRO A 43 -36.56 -11.52 -2.51
N LEU A 44 -35.41 -10.98 -2.12
CA LEU A 44 -35.33 -9.57 -1.72
C LEU A 44 -35.13 -8.72 -2.97
N LYS A 45 -36.24 -8.16 -3.46
CA LYS A 45 -36.25 -7.12 -4.50
C LYS A 45 -35.52 -5.88 -3.97
N PHE A 46 -34.31 -5.61 -4.46
CA PHE A 46 -33.76 -4.26 -4.48
C PHE A 46 -34.17 -3.60 -5.79
N ASN A 47 -35.29 -2.86 -5.76
CA ASN A 47 -35.59 -1.90 -6.82
C ASN A 47 -34.77 -0.63 -6.58
N ASN A 48 -34.09 -0.20 -7.64
CA ASN A 48 -33.63 1.15 -7.92
C ASN A 48 -32.57 1.77 -7.00
N LEU A 49 -31.29 1.51 -7.31
CA LEU A 49 -30.29 2.57 -7.45
C LEU A 49 -29.47 2.27 -8.72
N VAL A 50 -30.07 2.64 -9.85
CA VAL A 50 -29.37 2.75 -11.14
C VAL A 50 -28.30 3.82 -10.98
N THR A 51 -27.09 3.46 -11.35
CA THR A 51 -25.95 4.32 -11.60
C THR A 51 -26.31 5.45 -12.56
N ASN A 52 -26.45 6.66 -12.04
CA ASN A 52 -26.30 7.90 -12.79
C ASN A 52 -25.35 8.80 -11.99
N ILE A 53 -24.06 8.71 -12.29
CA ILE A 53 -23.13 9.80 -12.03
C ILE A 53 -22.53 10.13 -13.40
N SER A 54 -23.24 11.01 -14.10
CA SER A 54 -22.65 11.88 -15.10
C SER A 54 -21.69 12.85 -14.40
N SER A 55 -20.57 13.08 -15.07
CA SER A 55 -19.63 14.18 -14.87
C SER A 55 -20.33 15.53 -14.64
N GLU A 56 -19.91 16.24 -13.60
CA GLU A 56 -19.45 17.65 -13.58
C GLU A 56 -19.51 18.21 -12.15
N ASP A 57 -18.37 18.75 -11.71
CA ASP A 57 -18.10 19.79 -10.71
C ASP A 57 -18.99 19.97 -9.46
N GLU A 58 -18.40 19.83 -8.26
CA GLU A 58 -17.89 20.95 -7.47
C GLU A 58 -17.27 20.45 -6.16
N THR A 59 -16.26 21.18 -5.71
CA THR A 59 -15.36 20.92 -4.58
C THR A 59 -16.05 20.96 -3.21
N GLU A 60 -15.94 19.89 -2.42
CA GLU A 60 -15.95 20.00 -0.95
C GLU A 60 -14.70 19.32 -0.37
N ASP A 61 -13.79 20.16 0.10
CA ASP A 61 -12.58 19.79 0.84
C ASP A 61 -12.94 19.03 2.12
N TYR A 62 -12.80 17.70 2.12
CA TYR A 62 -12.78 16.93 3.36
C TYR A 62 -11.40 17.08 4.01
N ASN A 63 -11.29 18.05 4.91
CA ASN A 63 -10.07 18.32 5.66
C ASN A 63 -10.06 17.48 6.95
N PRO A 64 -9.21 16.45 7.11
CA PRO A 64 -9.14 15.68 8.34
C PRO A 64 -8.53 16.55 9.45
N ILE A 65 -9.29 16.76 10.53
CA ILE A 65 -8.89 17.57 11.67
C ILE A 65 -7.62 16.98 12.31
N VAL A 66 -6.50 17.70 12.16
CA VAL A 66 -5.28 17.53 12.96
C VAL A 66 -5.44 18.35 14.23
N GLY A 67 -5.38 17.73 15.42
CA GLY A 67 -5.39 18.50 16.66
C GLY A 67 -5.35 17.71 17.98
N ALA A 68 -4.16 17.70 18.60
CA ALA A 68 -3.81 17.66 20.04
C ALA A 68 -4.37 16.55 20.99
N PRO A 69 -3.57 16.11 21.99
CA PRO A 69 -4.02 15.15 23.00
C PRO A 69 -4.96 15.86 23.99
N ILE A 70 -6.20 15.40 24.05
CA ILE A 70 -7.20 15.93 24.99
C ILE A 70 -7.54 14.80 25.97
N ASN A 71 -7.40 15.08 27.27
CA ASN A 71 -8.03 14.29 28.32
C ASN A 71 -9.54 14.38 28.12
N LYS A 72 -10.12 13.46 27.36
CA LYS A 72 -11.52 13.51 26.96
C LYS A 72 -12.41 12.88 28.02
N THR A 73 -13.39 13.65 28.45
CA THR A 73 -14.56 13.14 29.18
C THR A 73 -15.49 12.41 28.20
N TRP A 74 -16.40 11.58 28.70
CA TRP A 74 -17.33 10.77 27.87
C TRP A 74 -18.14 11.60 26.86
N SER A 75 -18.46 12.84 27.22
CA SER A 75 -19.14 13.81 26.36
C SER A 75 -18.28 14.29 25.16
N ASP A 76 -16.95 14.24 25.28
CA ASP A 76 -16.02 14.62 24.21
C ASP A 76 -15.80 13.50 23.18
N LEU A 77 -16.04 12.23 23.56
CA LEU A 77 -16.04 11.09 22.62
C LEU A 77 -17.30 11.11 21.74
N TYR A 78 -18.45 11.46 22.32
CA TYR A 78 -19.72 11.60 21.58
C TYR A 78 -19.61 12.64 20.45
N LEU A 79 -19.07 13.83 20.75
CA LEU A 79 -18.88 14.92 19.79
C LEU A 79 -17.88 14.60 18.66
N LEU A 80 -16.94 13.68 18.89
CA LEU A 80 -15.97 13.24 17.88
C LEU A 80 -16.54 12.26 16.85
N THR A 81 -17.60 11.55 17.19
CA THR A 81 -18.06 10.41 16.37
C THR A 81 -18.79 10.86 15.11
N GLN A 82 -19.51 11.99 15.15
CA GLN A 82 -20.51 12.40 14.14
C GLN A 82 -21.44 11.24 13.70
N ASP A 83 -21.56 10.19 14.51
CA ASP A 83 -22.37 9.02 14.21
C ASP A 83 -23.73 9.24 14.88
N GLU A 84 -24.67 9.82 14.13
CA GLU A 84 -26.00 10.22 14.59
C GLU A 84 -26.82 9.06 15.19
N ASN A 85 -26.35 7.81 15.06
CA ASN A 85 -27.02 6.60 15.53
C ASN A 85 -26.51 6.08 16.90
N LEU A 86 -25.50 6.71 17.51
CA LEU A 86 -24.91 6.25 18.77
C LEU A 86 -25.32 7.14 19.96
N ASP A 87 -26.04 6.59 20.92
CA ASP A 87 -26.44 7.27 22.16
C ASP A 87 -25.38 7.12 23.28
N GLU A 88 -25.36 7.99 24.29
CA GLU A 88 -24.47 7.91 25.47
C GLU A 88 -24.55 6.54 26.17
N SER A 89 -25.74 5.93 26.19
CA SER A 89 -25.97 4.57 26.72
C SER A 89 -25.15 3.49 26.00
N PHE A 90 -24.71 3.73 24.76
CA PHE A 90 -23.91 2.80 23.98
C PHE A 90 -22.52 2.58 24.57
N PHE A 91 -21.95 3.59 25.22
CA PHE A 91 -20.58 3.58 25.75
C PHE A 91 -20.51 3.22 27.23
N LEU A 92 -21.65 3.20 27.94
CA LEU A 92 -21.69 2.83 29.35
C LEU A 92 -21.11 1.42 29.60
N ASN A 93 -20.16 1.33 30.52
CA ASN A 93 -19.46 0.10 30.93
C ASN A 93 -18.65 -0.59 29.81
N TRP A 94 -18.25 0.15 28.77
CA TRP A 94 -17.41 -0.39 27.69
C TRP A 94 -15.99 0.19 27.75
N ASP A 95 -15.01 -0.68 28.01
CA ASP A 95 -13.60 -0.33 27.92
C ASP A 95 -13.13 -0.50 26.46
N VAL A 96 -13.03 0.62 25.75
CA VAL A 96 -12.60 0.67 24.35
C VAL A 96 -11.13 0.27 24.21
N GLU A 97 -10.26 0.68 25.13
CA GLU A 97 -8.84 0.35 25.05
C GLU A 97 -8.62 -1.16 25.25
N GLU A 98 -9.32 -1.77 26.22
CA GLU A 98 -9.30 -3.22 26.42
C GLU A 98 -9.81 -3.95 25.19
N THR A 99 -10.87 -3.45 24.58
CA THR A 99 -11.44 -4.02 23.36
C THR A 99 -10.43 -4.00 22.20
N ILE A 100 -9.70 -2.89 22.01
CA ILE A 100 -8.68 -2.76 20.97
C ILE A 100 -7.54 -3.75 21.22
N ARG A 101 -7.09 -3.90 22.47
CA ARG A 101 -6.05 -4.88 22.86
C ARG A 101 -6.47 -6.33 22.61
N ASP A 102 -7.70 -6.68 22.98
CA ASP A 102 -8.25 -8.02 22.75
C ASP A 102 -8.42 -8.31 21.26
N ALA A 103 -8.90 -7.32 20.48
CA ALA A 103 -8.95 -7.40 19.02
C ALA A 103 -7.56 -7.56 18.40
N ALA A 104 -6.58 -6.78 18.85
CA ALA A 104 -5.20 -6.86 18.38
C ALA A 104 -4.58 -8.23 18.67
N TYR A 105 -4.78 -8.79 19.86
CA TYR A 105 -4.33 -10.15 20.18
C TYR A 105 -4.99 -11.19 19.25
N TYR A 106 -6.32 -11.14 19.11
CA TYR A 106 -7.05 -12.12 18.31
C TYR A 106 -6.71 -12.06 16.81
N ILE A 107 -6.46 -10.86 16.28
CA ILE A 107 -6.08 -10.66 14.88
C ILE A 107 -4.60 -10.92 14.63
N ARG A 108 -3.70 -10.71 15.61
CA ARG A 108 -2.30 -11.17 15.48
C ARG A 108 -2.23 -12.68 15.32
N ASP A 109 -3.06 -13.42 16.05
CA ASP A 109 -3.15 -14.87 15.87
C ASP A 109 -3.47 -15.24 14.41
N HIS A 110 -4.40 -14.49 13.79
CA HIS A 110 -4.72 -14.64 12.36
C HIS A 110 -3.53 -14.28 11.47
N LYS A 111 -2.95 -13.09 11.66
CA LYS A 111 -1.85 -12.55 10.86
C LYS A 111 -0.60 -13.46 10.87
N PHE A 112 -0.28 -14.09 12.00
CA PHE A 112 0.98 -14.81 12.15
C PHE A 112 0.86 -16.34 12.10
N ASN A 113 -0.33 -16.91 12.33
CA ASN A 113 -0.50 -18.36 12.50
C ASN A 113 -1.63 -18.98 11.66
N ASP A 114 -2.47 -18.18 11.02
CA ASP A 114 -3.59 -18.66 10.20
C ASP A 114 -3.21 -18.61 8.71
N PHE A 115 -3.86 -19.41 7.88
CA PHE A 115 -3.52 -19.52 6.46
C PHE A 115 -4.78 -19.77 5.62
N ASP A 116 -4.70 -19.48 4.31
CA ASP A 116 -5.84 -19.63 3.43
C ASP A 116 -6.15 -21.11 3.11
N ARG A 117 -7.09 -21.66 3.87
CA ARG A 117 -7.53 -23.06 3.75
C ARG A 117 -8.26 -23.38 2.44
N ARG A 118 -8.60 -22.37 1.62
CA ARG A 118 -9.16 -22.59 0.28
C ARG A 118 -8.13 -23.21 -0.66
N TYR A 119 -6.84 -22.94 -0.43
CA TYR A 119 -5.75 -23.35 -1.32
C TYR A 119 -4.74 -24.27 -0.64
N TYR A 120 -4.59 -24.20 0.68
CA TYR A 120 -3.56 -24.93 1.42
C TYR A 120 -4.18 -25.86 2.46
N ARG A 121 -3.61 -27.07 2.58
CA ARG A 121 -4.08 -28.08 3.54
C ARG A 121 -3.49 -27.89 4.93
N ASN A 122 -2.23 -27.46 4.99
CA ASN A 122 -1.51 -27.23 6.23
C ASN A 122 -0.56 -26.04 6.11
N MET A 123 -0.08 -25.55 7.25
CA MET A 123 0.85 -24.43 7.33
C MET A 123 2.17 -24.70 6.60
N SER A 124 2.67 -25.94 6.60
CA SER A 124 3.94 -26.26 5.94
C SER A 124 3.85 -26.19 4.40
N ASP A 125 2.69 -26.52 3.83
CA ASP A 125 2.43 -26.38 2.39
C ASP A 125 2.35 -24.89 2.04
N TYR A 126 1.71 -24.09 2.90
CA TYR A 126 1.68 -22.64 2.77
C TYR A 126 3.10 -22.06 2.77
N GLU A 127 3.89 -22.34 3.81
CA GLU A 127 5.26 -21.80 3.97
C GLU A 127 6.23 -22.22 2.85
N LYS A 128 6.05 -23.40 2.27
CA LYS A 128 6.89 -23.89 1.15
C LYS A 128 6.53 -23.26 -0.20
N THR A 129 5.25 -23.02 -0.43
CA THR A 129 4.72 -22.69 -1.76
C THR A 129 4.48 -21.20 -1.93
N SER A 130 4.16 -20.51 -0.84
CA SER A 130 3.78 -19.11 -0.89
C SER A 130 5.03 -18.22 -0.93
N SER A 131 5.36 -17.76 -2.13
CA SER A 131 6.15 -16.54 -2.29
C SER A 131 5.43 -15.32 -1.67
N SER A 132 4.11 -15.42 -1.50
CA SER A 132 3.20 -14.52 -0.78
C SER A 132 3.08 -14.95 0.69
N ARG A 133 3.80 -14.26 1.57
CA ARG A 133 3.95 -14.69 2.96
C ARG A 133 2.94 -13.94 3.84
N LEU A 134 2.40 -14.61 4.88
CA LEU A 134 1.24 -14.17 5.70
C LEU A 134 1.22 -12.72 6.17
N TYR A 135 2.39 -12.11 6.24
CA TYR A 135 2.63 -10.77 6.75
C TYR A 135 2.84 -9.72 5.66
N GLN A 136 3.14 -10.10 4.41
CA GLN A 136 3.55 -9.16 3.36
C GLN A 136 2.35 -8.49 2.71
N GLU A 137 1.27 -9.24 2.54
CA GLU A 137 0.07 -8.79 1.87
C GLU A 137 -1.15 -9.44 2.52
N PHE A 138 -2.33 -8.89 2.28
CA PHE A 138 -3.55 -9.58 2.66
C PHE A 138 -3.76 -10.85 1.83
N ALA A 139 -4.66 -11.72 2.32
CA ALA A 139 -5.00 -13.00 1.69
C ALA A 139 -5.10 -12.89 0.16
N LYS A 140 -4.29 -13.71 -0.54
CA LYS A 140 -4.23 -13.76 -1.99
C LYS A 140 -4.62 -15.16 -2.49
N PRO A 141 -5.63 -15.28 -3.36
CA PRO A 141 -6.48 -14.21 -3.88
C PRO A 141 -7.37 -13.60 -2.79
N ARG A 142 -7.75 -12.33 -3.00
CA ARG A 142 -8.63 -11.59 -2.09
C ARG A 142 -9.94 -12.36 -1.82
N LEU A 143 -10.61 -12.02 -0.72
CA LEU A 143 -11.94 -12.55 -0.47
C LEU A 143 -12.89 -12.14 -1.60
N ASN A 144 -13.69 -13.08 -2.09
CA ASN A 144 -14.74 -12.81 -3.09
C ASN A 144 -15.81 -11.89 -2.51
N SER A 145 -16.18 -12.13 -1.24
CA SER A 145 -17.06 -11.30 -0.44
C SER A 145 -16.55 -11.20 0.98
N LEU A 146 -16.71 -10.02 1.58
CA LEU A 146 -16.43 -9.83 3.01
C LEU A 146 -17.47 -10.58 3.84
N HIS A 147 -17.10 -10.91 5.08
CA HIS A 147 -18.03 -11.49 6.03
C HIS A 147 -19.18 -10.52 6.30
N TRP A 148 -20.41 -10.95 6.06
CA TRP A 148 -21.55 -10.03 5.98
C TRP A 148 -21.84 -9.29 7.30
N GLN A 149 -21.69 -9.93 8.47
CA GLN A 149 -21.85 -9.20 9.74
C GLN A 149 -20.75 -8.15 9.90
N VAL A 150 -19.50 -8.45 9.53
CA VAL A 150 -18.39 -7.50 9.66
C VAL A 150 -18.65 -6.30 8.76
N LEU A 151 -19.00 -6.54 7.50
CA LEU A 151 -19.41 -5.51 6.55
C LEU A 151 -20.54 -4.63 7.10
N LYS A 152 -21.60 -5.26 7.65
CA LYS A 152 -22.76 -4.56 8.20
C LYS A 152 -22.39 -3.60 9.33
N TYR A 153 -21.64 -4.07 10.33
CA TYR A 153 -21.33 -3.28 11.52
C TYR A 153 -20.15 -2.35 11.32
N CYS A 154 -19.17 -2.72 10.49
CA CYS A 154 -17.96 -1.92 10.28
C CYS A 154 -18.11 -0.84 9.22
N ASN A 155 -19.08 -0.95 8.29
CA ASN A 155 -19.45 0.18 7.44
C ASN A 155 -20.23 1.27 8.19
N GLY A 156 -20.91 0.91 9.28
CA GLY A 156 -21.70 1.88 10.05
C GLY A 156 -20.86 2.77 10.95
N GLY A 157 -19.62 2.40 11.27
CA GLY A 157 -18.68 3.26 11.99
C GLY A 157 -17.61 2.49 12.77
N PHE A 158 -16.60 3.21 13.26
CA PHE A 158 -15.48 2.63 14.00
C PHE A 158 -15.93 1.98 15.31
N PHE A 159 -16.71 2.69 16.13
CA PHE A 159 -17.16 2.17 17.41
C PHE A 159 -18.20 1.05 17.27
N GLN A 160 -19.07 1.15 16.26
CA GLN A 160 -20.00 0.05 15.95
C GLN A 160 -19.24 -1.21 15.51
N CYS A 161 -18.20 -1.05 14.68
CA CYS A 161 -17.29 -2.13 14.31
C CYS A 161 -16.65 -2.78 15.55
N LEU A 162 -16.01 -1.98 16.40
CA LEU A 162 -15.29 -2.47 17.57
C LEU A 162 -16.22 -3.17 18.56
N LYS A 163 -17.42 -2.64 18.81
CA LYS A 163 -18.37 -3.28 19.72
C LYS A 163 -18.88 -4.61 19.17
N TYR A 164 -19.12 -4.70 17.86
CA TYR A 164 -19.45 -5.97 17.23
C TYR A 164 -18.29 -6.97 17.34
N VAL A 165 -17.07 -6.54 17.01
CA VAL A 165 -15.84 -7.35 17.10
C VAL A 165 -15.65 -7.87 18.53
N ASP A 166 -15.79 -7.01 19.55
CA ASP A 166 -15.74 -7.38 20.97
C ASP A 166 -16.75 -8.49 21.32
N SER A 167 -18.01 -8.31 20.89
CA SER A 167 -19.09 -9.27 21.17
C SER A 167 -18.82 -10.67 20.60
N MET A 168 -18.06 -10.74 19.50
CA MET A 168 -17.62 -11.98 18.89
C MET A 168 -16.40 -12.53 19.61
N ILE A 169 -15.37 -11.71 19.85
CA ILE A 169 -14.11 -12.14 20.49
C ILE A 169 -14.35 -12.73 21.89
N LYS A 170 -15.26 -12.14 22.67
CA LYS A 170 -15.65 -12.66 24.00
C LYS A 170 -16.17 -14.10 23.96
N LYS A 171 -16.71 -14.55 22.83
CA LYS A 171 -17.22 -15.92 22.61
C LYS A 171 -16.20 -16.86 21.99
N THR A 172 -15.07 -16.33 21.51
CA THR A 172 -14.03 -17.09 20.81
C THR A 172 -12.89 -17.50 21.74
N SER A 173 -12.06 -18.42 21.25
CA SER A 173 -10.74 -18.75 21.78
C SER A 173 -9.69 -18.64 20.65
N PRO A 174 -8.42 -18.32 20.96
CA PRO A 174 -7.89 -17.94 22.28
C PRO A 174 -8.20 -16.48 22.65
N LYS A 175 -8.27 -16.19 23.96
CA LYS A 175 -8.42 -14.84 24.50
C LYS A 175 -7.09 -14.32 25.02
N ARG A 176 -6.90 -13.00 25.00
CA ARG A 176 -5.68 -12.37 25.52
C ARG A 176 -5.43 -12.70 27.00
N LEU A 177 -6.49 -12.75 27.82
CA LEU A 177 -6.40 -13.07 29.25
C LEU A 177 -5.99 -14.53 29.52
N ASP A 178 -6.27 -15.44 28.58
CA ASP A 178 -5.94 -16.86 28.69
C ASP A 178 -4.53 -17.15 28.15
N ASP A 179 -3.87 -16.14 27.57
CA ASP A 179 -2.52 -16.27 27.03
C ASP A 179 -1.48 -16.45 28.14
N ILE A 180 -0.61 -17.45 27.98
CA ILE A 180 0.39 -17.76 29.02
C ILE A 180 1.36 -16.60 29.19
N LEU A 181 1.68 -15.84 28.14
CA LEU A 181 2.60 -14.70 28.26
C LEU A 181 1.99 -13.63 29.16
N TYR A 182 0.71 -13.34 28.98
CA TYR A 182 -0.03 -12.43 29.85
C TYR A 182 0.02 -12.90 31.31
N VAL A 183 -0.23 -14.19 31.57
CA VAL A 183 -0.17 -14.79 32.92
C VAL A 183 1.24 -14.73 33.52
N ILE A 184 2.28 -15.03 32.72
CA ILE A 184 3.68 -15.00 33.15
C ILE A 184 4.08 -13.58 33.54
N ILE A 185 3.77 -12.59 32.71
CA ILE A 185 4.13 -11.19 32.94
C ILE A 185 3.40 -10.67 34.18
N LYS A 186 2.09 -10.90 34.27
CA LYS A 186 1.26 -10.41 35.38
C LYS A 186 1.67 -10.99 36.73
N ASN A 187 2.04 -12.27 36.77
CA ASN A 187 2.45 -12.94 38.00
C ASN A 187 3.97 -12.95 38.22
N ASN A 188 4.75 -12.32 37.33
CA ASN A 188 6.21 -12.30 37.36
C ASN A 188 6.84 -13.71 37.48
N TRP A 189 6.33 -14.66 36.68
CA TRP A 189 6.79 -16.05 36.71
C TRP A 189 8.09 -16.25 35.92
N SER A 190 8.95 -17.16 36.38
CA SER A 190 10.17 -17.55 35.66
C SER A 190 10.12 -19.01 35.23
N ARG A 191 10.73 -19.34 34.09
CA ARG A 191 10.87 -20.74 33.60
C ARG A 191 11.63 -21.62 34.59
N LYS A 192 12.51 -21.06 35.42
CA LYS A 192 13.30 -21.82 36.41
C LYS A 192 12.44 -22.29 37.60
N THR A 193 11.49 -21.45 38.04
CA THR A 193 10.72 -21.71 39.27
C THR A 193 9.36 -22.33 39.00
N HIS A 194 8.71 -22.00 37.87
CA HIS A 194 7.32 -22.36 37.60
C HIS A 194 7.14 -23.23 36.35
N ASN A 195 8.18 -23.98 35.93
CA ASN A 195 8.18 -24.77 34.70
C ASN A 195 6.95 -25.70 34.56
N GLN A 196 6.59 -26.43 35.61
CA GLN A 196 5.45 -27.36 35.58
C GLN A 196 4.12 -26.63 35.35
N GLN A 197 3.89 -25.52 36.04
CA GLN A 197 2.67 -24.72 35.89
C GLN A 197 2.59 -24.10 34.49
N ILE A 198 3.71 -23.56 34.00
CA ILE A 198 3.82 -22.99 32.65
C ILE A 198 3.47 -24.05 31.60
N ASN A 199 4.02 -25.26 31.71
CA ASN A 199 3.76 -26.32 30.73
C ASN A 199 2.29 -26.80 30.75
N VAL A 200 1.67 -26.87 31.93
CA VAL A 200 0.24 -27.23 32.03
C VAL A 200 -0.63 -26.18 31.36
N LEU A 201 -0.39 -24.90 31.64
CA LEU A 201 -1.14 -23.79 31.03
C LEU A 201 -0.88 -23.68 29.53
N ASP A 202 0.35 -23.96 29.09
CA ASP A 202 0.68 -23.96 27.67
C ASP A 202 -0.06 -25.03 26.87
N ASN A 203 -0.11 -26.25 27.40
CA ASN A 203 -0.91 -27.33 26.81
C ASN A 203 -2.41 -26.97 26.79
N GLN A 204 -2.94 -26.33 27.84
CA GLN A 204 -4.32 -25.86 27.88
C GLN A 204 -4.59 -24.80 26.82
N CYS A 205 -3.74 -23.77 26.72
CA CYS A 205 -3.84 -22.74 25.68
C CYS A 205 -3.83 -23.35 24.27
N LYS A 206 -2.86 -24.24 23.99
CA LYS A 206 -2.74 -24.91 22.69
C LYS A 206 -3.98 -25.73 22.34
N SER A 207 -4.52 -26.51 23.28
CA SER A 207 -5.75 -27.29 23.04
C SER A 207 -7.01 -26.45 22.81
N SER A 208 -7.09 -25.26 23.40
CA SER A 208 -8.25 -24.35 23.23
C SER A 208 -8.33 -23.70 21.84
N ARG A 209 -7.23 -23.68 21.06
CA ARG A 209 -7.15 -23.01 19.76
C ARG A 209 -7.94 -23.71 18.64
N ASP A 210 -8.19 -25.00 18.82
CA ASP A 210 -9.03 -25.80 17.91
C ASP A 210 -10.52 -25.56 18.14
N ASN A 211 -10.89 -24.77 19.16
CA ASN A 211 -12.27 -24.35 19.34
C ASN A 211 -12.64 -23.24 18.34
N TYR A 212 -13.46 -23.60 17.35
CA TYR A 212 -13.93 -22.67 16.32
C TYR A 212 -15.21 -21.93 16.70
N SER A 213 -15.86 -22.24 17.82
CA SER A 213 -17.06 -21.52 18.27
C SER A 213 -16.76 -20.02 18.42
N PRO A 214 -17.65 -19.11 17.96
CA PRO A 214 -19.00 -19.34 17.45
C PRO A 214 -19.10 -19.54 15.92
N PHE A 215 -17.98 -19.74 15.22
CA PHE A 215 -17.97 -19.95 13.77
C PHE A 215 -18.37 -21.39 13.41
N GLN A 216 -19.04 -21.55 12.27
CA GLN A 216 -19.46 -22.81 11.67
C GLN A 216 -18.28 -23.69 11.24
N GLY A 217 -17.10 -23.09 11.07
CA GLY A 217 -15.88 -23.82 10.75
C GLY A 217 -14.66 -22.92 10.53
N PRO A 218 -13.53 -23.52 10.16
CA PRO A 218 -12.27 -22.79 10.00
C PRO A 218 -12.31 -21.80 8.81
N LEU A 219 -13.11 -22.06 7.77
CA LEU A 219 -13.24 -21.17 6.61
C LEU A 219 -14.01 -19.89 6.95
N GLU A 220 -15.14 -19.98 7.66
CA GLU A 220 -15.90 -18.81 8.10
C GLU A 220 -15.08 -17.99 9.10
N ARG A 221 -14.38 -18.66 10.03
CA ARG A 221 -13.42 -18.01 10.95
C ARG A 221 -12.35 -17.22 10.20
N PHE A 222 -11.74 -17.82 9.17
CA PHE A 222 -10.75 -17.15 8.32
C PHE A 222 -11.36 -15.93 7.63
N GLN A 223 -12.50 -16.09 6.95
CA GLN A 223 -13.19 -14.99 6.26
C GLN A 223 -13.54 -13.84 7.22
N TRP A 224 -14.02 -14.16 8.43
CA TRP A 224 -14.32 -13.17 9.46
C TRP A 224 -13.05 -12.42 9.89
N ARG A 225 -11.99 -13.13 10.26
CA ARG A 225 -10.72 -12.55 10.74
C ARG A 225 -10.06 -11.69 9.67
N THR A 226 -10.04 -12.14 8.43
CA THR A 226 -9.52 -11.37 7.29
C THR A 226 -10.35 -10.11 7.06
N SER A 227 -11.69 -10.21 7.11
CA SER A 227 -12.57 -9.04 6.97
C SER A 227 -12.34 -8.01 8.09
N VAL A 228 -12.20 -8.47 9.33
CA VAL A 228 -11.89 -7.59 10.48
C VAL A 228 -10.51 -6.94 10.31
N SER A 229 -9.51 -7.71 9.85
CA SER A 229 -8.16 -7.18 9.58
C SER A 229 -8.20 -6.05 8.55
N TYR A 230 -9.01 -6.17 7.48
CA TYR A 230 -9.20 -5.10 6.51
C TYR A 230 -9.70 -3.81 7.15
N TYR A 231 -10.78 -3.88 7.94
CA TYR A 231 -11.35 -2.69 8.59
C TYR A 231 -10.43 -2.10 9.64
N LEU A 232 -9.86 -2.91 10.54
CA LEU A 232 -9.01 -2.39 11.60
C LEU A 232 -7.70 -1.82 11.05
N CYS A 233 -7.13 -2.42 10.01
CA CYS A 233 -6.00 -1.82 9.31
C CYS A 233 -6.40 -0.48 8.65
N TRP A 234 -7.54 -0.44 7.97
CA TRP A 234 -8.04 0.77 7.34
C TRP A 234 -8.27 1.90 8.36
N TYR A 235 -8.88 1.62 9.51
CA TYR A 235 -9.03 2.59 10.59
C TYR A 235 -7.69 3.05 11.19
N THR A 236 -6.68 2.18 11.18
CA THR A 236 -5.31 2.56 11.58
C THR A 236 -4.72 3.55 10.57
N ILE A 237 -4.87 3.30 9.27
CA ILE A 237 -4.41 4.19 8.18
C ILE A 237 -5.12 5.55 8.24
N LEU A 238 -6.39 5.58 8.63
CA LEU A 238 -7.14 6.81 8.88
C LEU A 238 -6.70 7.57 10.15
N ASN A 239 -5.62 7.14 10.82
CA ASN A 239 -5.04 7.77 12.00
C ASN A 239 -6.03 7.97 13.17
N ARG A 240 -6.90 6.98 13.42
CA ARG A 240 -7.86 7.03 14.53
C ARG A 240 -7.14 7.14 15.88
N PRO A 241 -7.37 8.20 16.68
CA PRO A 241 -6.57 8.49 17.88
C PRO A 241 -6.63 7.37 18.93
N GLU A 242 -7.71 6.61 18.98
CA GLU A 242 -7.89 5.46 19.88
C GLU A 242 -6.91 4.32 19.57
N MET A 243 -6.36 4.25 18.35
CA MET A 243 -5.41 3.22 17.92
C MET A 243 -3.95 3.67 18.07
N LYS A 244 -3.71 4.86 18.62
CA LYS A 244 -2.38 5.46 18.69
C LYS A 244 -1.42 4.70 19.60
N HIS A 245 -1.88 4.28 20.78
CA HIS A 245 -1.10 3.53 21.76
C HIS A 245 -2.01 2.50 22.43
N PHE A 246 -1.50 1.31 22.72
CA PHE A 246 -2.25 0.24 23.40
C PHE A 246 -2.00 0.24 24.92
N ASN A 247 -0.96 0.93 25.38
CA ASN A 247 -0.50 0.97 26.78
C ASN A 247 -0.07 -0.41 27.31
N GLU A 248 0.22 -1.36 26.41
CA GLU A 248 0.79 -2.67 26.71
C GLU A 248 1.71 -3.13 25.57
N SER A 249 2.58 -4.10 25.84
CA SER A 249 3.43 -4.67 24.81
C SER A 249 2.60 -5.49 23.80
N CYS A 250 2.73 -5.14 22.52
CA CYS A 250 2.19 -5.91 21.40
C CYS A 250 3.20 -6.90 20.81
N ASP A 251 4.36 -7.09 21.44
CA ASP A 251 5.42 -8.00 20.99
C ASP A 251 5.12 -9.47 21.33
N ASN A 252 4.06 -10.01 20.71
CA ASN A 252 3.73 -11.43 20.72
C ASN A 252 2.95 -11.80 19.45
N PHE A 253 3.03 -13.07 19.05
CA PHE A 253 2.28 -13.58 17.88
C PHE A 253 0.94 -14.21 18.24
N ALA A 254 0.48 -14.02 19.48
CA ALA A 254 -0.73 -14.66 20.02
C ALA A 254 -0.77 -16.19 19.76
N ASN A 255 0.38 -16.86 19.87
CA ASN A 255 0.58 -18.28 19.61
C ASN A 255 0.82 -19.13 20.88
N CYS A 256 0.29 -18.70 22.03
CA CYS A 256 0.61 -19.28 23.35
C CYS A 256 2.12 -19.14 23.65
N LEU A 257 2.75 -20.14 24.31
CA LEU A 257 4.19 -20.08 24.60
C LEU A 257 5.01 -20.45 23.36
N ASP A 258 5.87 -19.54 22.91
CA ASP A 258 6.89 -19.83 21.91
C ASP A 258 8.14 -20.45 22.59
N ASP A 259 8.52 -21.65 22.18
CA ASP A 259 9.63 -22.38 22.80
C ASP A 259 10.98 -21.69 22.60
N LYS A 260 11.13 -20.94 21.50
CA LYS A 260 12.37 -20.28 21.07
C LYS A 260 12.50 -18.87 21.64
N TYR A 261 11.41 -18.11 21.71
CA TYR A 261 11.42 -16.69 22.09
C TYR A 261 10.81 -16.43 23.49
N PHE A 262 10.14 -17.42 24.07
CA PHE A 262 9.56 -17.38 25.41
C PHE A 262 8.60 -16.20 25.61
N THR A 263 9.05 -15.09 26.21
CA THR A 263 8.20 -13.97 26.64
C THR A 263 8.14 -12.78 25.69
N ASN A 264 9.05 -12.67 24.72
CA ASN A 264 9.06 -11.58 23.75
C ASN A 264 9.80 -11.98 22.47
N ASN A 265 9.33 -11.51 21.32
CA ASN A 265 10.03 -11.75 20.06
C ASN A 265 11.18 -10.76 19.86
N LYS A 266 11.18 -9.66 20.63
CA LYS A 266 12.06 -8.49 20.49
C LYS A 266 11.96 -7.88 19.09
N ASP A 267 10.76 -7.90 18.51
CA ASP A 267 10.52 -7.32 17.19
C ASP A 267 10.51 -5.78 17.30
N PRO A 268 11.40 -5.06 16.59
CA PRO A 268 11.47 -3.60 16.67
C PRO A 268 10.22 -2.91 16.13
N ARG A 269 9.37 -3.61 15.36
CA ARG A 269 8.09 -3.08 14.86
C ARG A 269 7.00 -3.07 15.91
N ALA A 270 7.16 -3.85 16.98
CA ALA A 270 6.19 -3.99 18.06
C ALA A 270 6.48 -3.03 19.24
N ASP A 271 6.80 -1.77 18.95
CA ASP A 271 7.09 -0.75 19.96
C ASP A 271 5.90 0.20 20.18
N ASP A 272 5.22 0.05 21.30
CA ASP A 272 4.06 0.88 21.67
C ASP A 272 4.42 2.36 21.90
N LYS A 273 5.70 2.71 22.05
CA LYS A 273 6.12 4.12 22.15
C LYS A 273 5.94 4.87 20.84
N ILE A 274 5.99 4.15 19.71
CA ILE A 274 5.79 4.72 18.39
C ILE A 274 4.28 4.76 18.11
N PRO A 275 3.71 5.94 17.78
CA PRO A 275 2.30 6.05 17.45
C PRO A 275 1.88 5.06 16.38
N PHE A 276 0.77 4.34 16.61
CA PHE A 276 0.16 3.35 15.72
C PHE A 276 0.99 2.10 15.44
N ALA A 277 2.24 1.98 15.91
CA ALA A 277 3.11 0.85 15.58
C ALA A 277 2.49 -0.49 16.00
N CYS A 278 1.93 -0.58 17.21
CA CYS A 278 1.23 -1.79 17.66
C CYS A 278 -0.04 -2.10 16.86
N ALA A 279 -0.75 -1.08 16.39
CA ALA A 279 -1.92 -1.26 15.53
C ALA A 279 -1.52 -1.79 14.14
N PHE A 280 -0.49 -1.21 13.50
CA PHE A 280 0.06 -1.71 12.24
C PHE A 280 0.63 -3.13 12.39
N TYR A 281 1.38 -3.37 13.47
CA TYR A 281 1.92 -4.69 13.79
C TYR A 281 0.82 -5.74 13.95
N SER A 282 -0.35 -5.35 14.45
CA SER A 282 -1.47 -6.26 14.70
C SER A 282 -2.39 -6.46 13.51
N PHE A 283 -2.81 -5.39 12.84
CA PHE A 283 -3.94 -5.40 11.89
C PHE A 283 -3.52 -5.33 10.42
N CYS A 284 -2.41 -4.67 10.11
CA CYS A 284 -2.02 -4.40 8.73
C CYS A 284 -0.96 -5.37 8.22
N PRO A 285 -0.91 -5.64 6.91
CA PRO A 285 0.25 -6.25 6.27
C PRO A 285 1.44 -5.26 6.30
N ASP A 286 2.64 -5.81 6.23
CA ASP A 286 3.91 -5.12 6.16
C ASP A 286 4.63 -5.52 4.87
N PRO A 287 4.30 -4.87 3.74
CA PRO A 287 4.92 -5.18 2.45
C PRO A 287 6.42 -4.84 2.41
N CYS A 288 6.87 -3.91 3.26
CA CYS A 288 8.26 -3.48 3.37
C CYS A 288 9.12 -4.48 4.16
N CYS A 289 8.56 -5.09 5.21
CA CYS A 289 9.22 -6.12 5.98
C CYS A 289 8.49 -7.47 5.91
N PRO A 290 8.76 -8.24 4.84
CA PRO A 290 8.21 -9.57 4.68
C PRO A 290 8.97 -10.60 5.52
N LEU A 291 9.17 -10.36 6.81
CA LEU A 291 9.77 -11.31 7.74
C LEU A 291 8.86 -11.49 8.94
N LYS A 292 8.60 -12.76 9.30
CA LYS A 292 7.84 -13.10 10.51
C LYS A 292 8.61 -12.70 11.78
N HIS A 293 9.91 -12.99 11.81
CA HIS A 293 10.80 -12.66 12.92
C HIS A 293 11.85 -11.68 12.46
N VAL A 294 11.98 -10.59 13.21
CA VAL A 294 12.90 -9.49 12.92
C VAL A 294 13.64 -9.17 14.21
N SER A 295 14.97 -9.17 14.16
CA SER A 295 15.80 -8.79 15.31
C SER A 295 16.26 -7.34 15.22
N SER A 296 16.36 -6.82 14.00
CA SER A 296 16.70 -5.43 13.70
C SER A 296 15.95 -5.00 12.45
N ILE A 297 15.59 -3.71 12.36
CA ILE A 297 14.93 -3.15 11.17
C ILE A 297 15.78 -3.34 9.90
N LEU A 298 17.11 -3.45 10.04
CA LEU A 298 18.02 -3.74 8.93
C LEU A 298 17.77 -5.12 8.31
N ASP A 299 17.24 -6.09 9.06
CA ASP A 299 16.90 -7.41 8.52
C ASP A 299 15.84 -7.28 7.42
N CYS A 300 14.91 -6.33 7.58
CA CYS A 300 13.89 -6.00 6.59
C CYS A 300 14.52 -5.34 5.37
N SER A 301 15.34 -4.30 5.58
CA SER A 301 15.96 -3.53 4.51
C SER A 301 16.90 -4.35 3.62
N LYS A 302 17.51 -5.40 4.17
CA LYS A 302 18.42 -6.33 3.46
C LYS A 302 17.73 -7.55 2.86
N SER A 303 16.45 -7.77 3.18
CA SER A 303 15.72 -8.93 2.71
C SER A 303 15.56 -8.87 1.19
N LEU A 304 15.93 -9.93 0.46
CA LEU A 304 15.71 -10.04 -0.99
C LEU A 304 14.24 -9.91 -1.41
N LEU A 305 13.32 -9.96 -0.45
CA LEU A 305 11.88 -9.84 -0.65
C LEU A 305 11.37 -8.42 -0.43
N ASN A 306 12.21 -7.52 0.08
CA ASN A 306 11.89 -6.11 0.16
C ASN A 306 11.68 -5.60 -1.28
N PRO A 307 10.49 -5.07 -1.62
CA PRO A 307 10.20 -4.55 -2.96
C PRO A 307 11.23 -3.51 -3.43
N CYS A 308 11.80 -2.73 -2.51
CA CYS A 308 12.73 -1.65 -2.81
C CYS A 308 14.16 -2.13 -3.17
N LEU A 309 14.48 -3.42 -2.94
CA LEU A 309 15.80 -3.96 -3.27
C LEU A 309 15.90 -4.52 -4.69
N ILE A 310 14.77 -4.79 -5.37
CA ILE A 310 14.76 -5.47 -6.67
C ILE A 310 15.52 -4.68 -7.75
N ASN A 311 15.54 -3.35 -7.65
CA ASN A 311 16.15 -2.44 -8.63
C ASN A 311 17.20 -1.49 -8.03
N SER A 312 17.56 -1.64 -6.75
CA SER A 312 18.55 -0.76 -6.11
C SER A 312 19.96 -1.31 -6.32
N LYS A 313 20.93 -0.40 -6.50
CA LYS A 313 22.36 -0.74 -6.50
C LYS A 313 22.90 -0.92 -5.07
N LYS A 314 22.12 -0.54 -4.04
CA LYS A 314 22.50 -0.61 -2.63
C LYS A 314 22.20 -1.97 -2.02
N GLU A 315 23.01 -2.35 -1.03
CA GLU A 315 22.79 -3.53 -0.18
C GLU A 315 21.59 -3.35 0.77
N TYR A 316 21.10 -2.12 0.94
CA TYR A 316 19.94 -1.78 1.74
C TYR A 316 19.21 -0.61 1.09
N ASN A 317 17.88 -0.66 1.10
CA ASN A 317 17.04 0.45 0.66
C ASN A 317 15.89 0.65 1.65
N ASN A 318 15.61 1.90 2.01
CA ASN A 318 14.52 2.19 2.93
C ASN A 318 13.19 2.05 2.19
N CYS A 319 12.23 1.42 2.86
CA CYS A 319 10.88 1.21 2.37
C CYS A 319 9.92 1.81 3.38
N TYR A 320 9.00 2.62 2.89
CA TYR A 320 8.01 3.32 3.67
C TYR A 320 6.61 3.02 3.13
N PHE A 321 5.65 2.85 4.03
CA PHE A 321 4.24 2.70 3.70
C PHE A 321 3.49 3.99 4.11
N PRO A 322 3.33 4.97 3.20
CA PRO A 322 2.71 6.25 3.52
C PRO A 322 1.20 6.12 3.76
N PHE A 323 0.70 6.71 4.84
CA PHE A 323 -0.72 6.59 5.21
C PHE A 323 -1.62 7.43 4.31
N GLU A 324 -1.16 8.63 3.91
CA GLU A 324 -1.94 9.57 3.10
C GLU A 324 -2.26 9.02 1.70
N ASN A 325 -1.46 8.07 1.22
CA ASN A 325 -1.62 7.50 -0.13
C ASN A 325 -2.36 6.16 -0.13
N ASN A 326 -2.75 5.63 1.03
CA ASN A 326 -3.31 4.28 1.18
C ASN A 326 -4.69 4.26 1.87
N TYR A 327 -5.40 5.38 1.95
CA TYR A 327 -6.71 5.46 2.61
C TYR A 327 -7.86 4.77 1.84
N ASN A 328 -7.67 4.37 0.57
CA ASN A 328 -8.74 3.73 -0.20
C ASN A 328 -8.94 2.27 0.22
N PHE A 329 -10.11 1.95 0.78
CA PHE A 329 -10.44 0.61 1.25
C PHE A 329 -10.39 -0.47 0.15
N ASN A 330 -10.88 -0.17 -1.05
CA ASN A 330 -10.89 -1.14 -2.16
C ASN A 330 -9.50 -1.45 -2.68
N SER A 331 -8.59 -0.47 -2.66
CA SER A 331 -7.17 -0.67 -2.98
C SER A 331 -6.48 -1.53 -1.93
N LEU A 332 -6.77 -1.28 -0.64
CA LEU A 332 -6.24 -2.04 0.48
C LEU A 332 -6.60 -3.54 0.39
N ILE A 333 -7.89 -3.88 0.21
CA ILE A 333 -8.34 -5.28 0.09
C ILE A 333 -7.81 -5.99 -1.17
N SER A 334 -7.39 -5.22 -2.18
CA SER A 334 -6.88 -5.74 -3.45
C SER A 334 -5.35 -5.79 -3.49
N ASN A 335 -4.66 -5.52 -2.38
CA ASN A 335 -3.20 -5.39 -2.29
C ASN A 335 -2.61 -4.38 -3.29
N LYS A 336 -3.38 -3.36 -3.68
CA LYS A 336 -2.89 -2.23 -4.50
C LYS A 336 -2.34 -1.14 -3.59
N LEU A 337 -1.21 -1.46 -2.94
CA LEU A 337 -0.59 -0.61 -1.93
C LEU A 337 0.43 0.34 -2.56
N ASN A 338 0.35 1.61 -2.20
CA ASN A 338 1.34 2.61 -2.57
C ASN A 338 2.49 2.56 -1.55
N LEU A 339 3.68 2.22 -2.02
CA LEU A 339 4.91 2.17 -1.20
C LEU A 339 5.84 3.27 -1.69
N THR A 340 6.69 3.76 -0.81
CA THR A 340 7.77 4.69 -1.17
C THR A 340 9.10 4.03 -0.84
N CYS A 341 10.03 4.07 -1.78
CA CYS A 341 11.40 3.61 -1.59
C CYS A 341 12.36 4.79 -1.77
N ASP A 342 13.54 4.75 -1.15
CA ASP A 342 14.57 5.73 -1.49
C ASP A 342 15.15 5.43 -2.88
N CYS A 343 15.36 6.48 -3.65
CA CYS A 343 16.02 6.38 -4.95
C CYS A 343 17.52 6.64 -4.81
N ASP A 344 18.33 5.91 -5.57
CA ASP A 344 19.79 5.97 -5.49
C ASP A 344 20.36 7.22 -6.18
N GLU A 345 19.71 7.67 -7.25
CA GLU A 345 20.15 8.78 -8.08
C GLU A 345 19.29 10.03 -7.77
N PRO A 346 19.90 11.22 -7.62
CA PRO A 346 19.16 12.47 -7.45
C PRO A 346 18.35 12.78 -8.71
N GLY A 347 17.24 13.53 -8.57
CA GLY A 347 16.32 13.80 -9.67
C GLY A 347 15.40 12.63 -10.02
N TYR A 348 15.39 11.55 -9.23
CA TYR A 348 14.46 10.44 -9.39
C TYR A 348 13.53 10.30 -8.19
N GLU A 349 12.27 9.95 -8.46
CA GLU A 349 11.25 9.63 -7.46
C GLU A 349 10.72 8.21 -7.62
N TRP A 350 10.27 7.60 -6.52
CA TRP A 350 9.75 6.24 -6.56
C TRP A 350 8.31 6.22 -7.10
N SER A 351 8.08 5.42 -8.16
CA SER A 351 6.74 5.14 -8.65
C SER A 351 6.25 3.78 -8.18
N SER A 352 5.28 3.77 -7.26
CA SER A 352 4.64 2.52 -6.79
C SER A 352 3.90 1.76 -7.88
N LYS A 353 3.39 2.46 -8.90
CA LYS A 353 2.72 1.85 -10.06
C LYS A 353 3.67 0.96 -10.87
N PHE A 354 4.92 1.40 -11.02
CA PHE A 354 5.92 0.70 -11.82
C PHE A 354 6.91 -0.11 -10.97
N GLY A 355 6.95 0.12 -9.65
CA GLY A 355 7.89 -0.54 -8.74
C GLY A 355 9.35 -0.16 -9.01
N LEU A 356 9.59 1.09 -9.43
CA LEU A 356 10.91 1.59 -9.79
C LEU A 356 11.01 3.10 -9.62
N CYS A 357 12.23 3.59 -9.49
CA CYS A 357 12.55 5.01 -9.49
C CYS A 357 12.44 5.55 -10.92
N ILE A 358 11.56 6.52 -11.11
CA ILE A 358 11.37 7.25 -12.36
C ILE A 358 11.98 8.63 -12.25
N ASP A 359 12.42 9.16 -13.39
CA ASP A 359 12.90 10.51 -13.52
C ASP A 359 11.81 11.52 -13.11
N ILE A 360 12.18 12.53 -12.33
CA ILE A 360 11.31 13.64 -11.99
C ILE A 360 11.33 14.58 -13.18
N ASP A 361 10.17 14.82 -13.80
CA ASP A 361 10.08 15.84 -14.83
C ASP A 361 9.91 17.22 -14.18
N GLU A 362 11.03 17.89 -13.85
CA GLU A 362 10.99 19.19 -13.20
C GLU A 362 10.31 20.27 -14.07
N CYS A 363 10.35 20.09 -15.41
CA CYS A 363 9.69 20.97 -16.38
C CYS A 363 8.17 20.85 -16.33
N SER A 364 7.64 19.62 -16.20
CA SER A 364 6.20 19.39 -16.08
C SER A 364 5.65 19.73 -14.69
N THR A 365 6.50 19.63 -13.66
CA THR A 365 6.11 19.86 -12.25
C THR A 365 6.36 21.29 -11.76
N ASN A 366 7.00 22.14 -12.58
CA ASN A 366 7.48 23.47 -12.21
C ASN A 366 8.41 23.47 -10.99
N LEU A 367 9.19 22.40 -10.81
CA LEU A 367 10.21 22.28 -9.77
C LEU A 367 11.58 22.80 -10.23
N HIS A 368 11.66 23.33 -11.45
CA HIS A 368 12.87 23.91 -12.02
C HIS A 368 13.09 25.37 -11.58
N ASP A 369 14.35 25.79 -11.57
CA ASP A 369 14.75 27.18 -11.29
C ASP A 369 15.02 28.00 -12.57
N CYS A 370 14.61 27.52 -13.75
CA CYS A 370 14.72 28.29 -15.00
C CYS A 370 13.96 29.60 -14.91
N TRP A 371 14.59 30.70 -15.35
CA TRP A 371 14.03 32.05 -15.27
C TRP A 371 13.41 32.45 -16.61
N PRO A 372 12.06 32.44 -16.76
CA PRO A 372 11.43 32.73 -18.04
C PRO A 372 11.74 34.15 -18.52
N GLU A 373 11.88 35.10 -17.59
CA GLU A 373 12.23 36.51 -17.89
C GLU A 373 13.61 36.67 -18.53
N SER A 374 14.46 35.65 -18.48
CA SER A 374 15.78 35.63 -19.13
C SER A 374 15.78 34.89 -20.47
N HIS A 375 14.61 34.67 -21.09
CA HIS A 375 14.46 33.92 -22.35
C HIS A 375 15.00 32.49 -22.27
N THR A 376 14.71 31.79 -21.16
CA THR A 376 15.08 30.39 -20.96
C THR A 376 13.86 29.48 -20.98
N VAL A 377 14.04 28.27 -21.49
CA VAL A 377 13.06 27.19 -21.56
C VAL A 377 13.62 25.99 -20.81
N CYS A 378 12.77 25.36 -20.00
CA CYS A 378 13.13 24.12 -19.30
C CYS A 378 13.13 22.94 -20.27
N VAL A 379 14.18 22.12 -20.23
CA VAL A 379 14.26 20.83 -20.90
C VAL A 379 14.55 19.76 -19.85
N ASN A 380 13.68 18.76 -19.77
CA ASN A 380 13.84 17.66 -18.85
C ASN A 380 14.94 16.71 -19.35
N LEU A 381 15.84 16.30 -18.46
CA LEU A 381 16.92 15.34 -18.72
C LEU A 381 16.85 14.21 -17.68
N PRO A 382 17.40 13.02 -17.97
CA PRO A 382 17.42 11.95 -16.97
C PRO A 382 18.24 12.35 -15.72
N GLY A 383 17.58 12.52 -14.58
CA GLY A 383 18.12 12.90 -13.27
C GLY A 383 18.31 14.39 -13.05
N SER A 384 17.92 15.26 -13.98
CA SER A 384 17.95 16.71 -13.81
C SER A 384 17.14 17.44 -14.88
N PHE A 385 17.00 18.75 -14.75
CA PHE A 385 16.60 19.61 -15.86
C PHE A 385 17.77 20.46 -16.36
N ASP A 386 17.61 21.07 -17.53
CA ASP A 386 18.48 22.13 -18.04
C ASP A 386 17.65 23.32 -18.53
N CYS A 387 18.19 24.52 -18.41
CA CYS A 387 17.56 25.77 -18.81
C CYS A 387 18.23 26.28 -20.08
N VAL A 388 17.65 25.96 -21.23
CA VAL A 388 18.20 26.34 -22.53
C VAL A 388 17.61 27.65 -23.01
N CYS A 389 18.39 28.44 -23.76
CA CYS A 389 17.87 29.66 -24.34
C CYS A 389 16.77 29.39 -25.37
N GLU A 390 15.74 30.24 -25.37
CA GLU A 390 14.70 30.23 -26.41
C GLU A 390 15.31 30.32 -27.81
N LEU A 391 14.62 29.75 -28.80
CA LEU A 391 15.06 29.79 -30.20
C LEU A 391 15.31 31.24 -30.67
N GLY A 392 16.54 31.51 -31.11
CA GLY A 392 16.98 32.85 -31.52
C GLY A 392 17.75 33.61 -30.45
N TYR A 393 17.98 33.00 -29.28
CA TYR A 393 18.84 33.53 -28.23
C TYR A 393 20.04 32.59 -28.00
N GLU A 394 21.14 33.14 -27.52
CA GLU A 394 22.37 32.44 -27.20
C GLU A 394 22.79 32.77 -25.76
N TYR A 395 23.26 31.76 -25.03
CA TYR A 395 23.68 31.93 -23.65
C TYR A 395 25.00 32.68 -23.59
N ASP A 396 25.03 33.82 -22.88
CA ASP A 396 26.25 34.59 -22.66
C ASP A 396 26.82 34.32 -21.27
N ASN A 397 27.95 33.60 -21.23
CA ASN A 397 28.65 33.19 -20.01
C ASN A 397 29.13 34.39 -19.15
N GLY A 398 29.26 35.58 -19.74
CA GLY A 398 29.66 36.79 -19.00
C GLY A 398 28.52 37.50 -18.27
N THR A 399 27.26 37.30 -18.68
CA THR A 399 26.08 37.93 -18.06
C THR A 399 25.08 36.94 -17.49
N GLU A 400 25.36 35.64 -17.60
CA GLU A 400 24.51 34.52 -17.16
C GLU A 400 23.07 34.62 -17.70
N LYS A 401 22.91 35.20 -18.90
CA LYS A 401 21.61 35.48 -19.53
C LYS A 401 21.63 35.14 -21.01
N CYS A 402 20.45 34.82 -21.54
CA CYS A 402 20.27 34.61 -22.96
C CYS A 402 20.19 35.95 -23.70
N LYS A 403 21.10 36.17 -24.64
CA LYS A 403 21.12 37.37 -25.49
C LYS A 403 20.61 37.01 -26.88
N ASN A 404 19.91 37.97 -27.51
CA ASN A 404 19.40 37.77 -28.86
C ASN A 404 20.56 37.54 -29.83
N ASN A 405 20.52 36.41 -30.55
CA ASN A 405 21.43 36.13 -31.64
C ASN A 405 20.74 36.46 -32.98
N TYR A 406 21.03 37.66 -33.49
CA TYR A 406 20.47 38.16 -34.76
C TYR A 406 20.78 37.25 -35.95
N ALA A 407 21.89 36.49 -35.94
CA ALA A 407 22.22 35.56 -37.01
C ALA A 407 21.28 34.35 -37.03
N VAL A 408 20.90 33.83 -35.86
CA VAL A 408 19.93 32.73 -35.73
C VAL A 408 18.51 33.24 -36.03
N GLN A 409 18.13 34.43 -35.54
CA GLN A 409 16.82 35.01 -35.85
C GLN A 409 16.60 35.28 -37.35
N ASN A 410 17.64 35.73 -38.06
CA ASN A 410 17.55 35.95 -39.51
C ASN A 410 17.35 34.63 -40.27
N VAL A 411 17.97 33.53 -39.82
CA VAL A 411 17.78 32.19 -40.39
C VAL A 411 16.38 31.64 -40.05
N LEU A 412 15.88 31.84 -38.83
CA LEU A 412 14.52 31.45 -38.43
C LEU A 412 13.44 32.18 -39.26
N ARG A 413 13.63 33.48 -39.54
CA ARG A 413 12.74 34.26 -40.41
C ARG A 413 12.77 33.78 -41.87
N GLN A 414 13.95 33.41 -42.38
CA GLN A 414 14.08 32.85 -43.73
C GLN A 414 13.52 31.43 -43.83
N SER A 415 13.61 30.61 -42.79
CA SER A 415 13.07 29.25 -42.79
C SER A 415 11.55 29.21 -42.65
N LEU A 416 10.94 30.09 -41.84
CA LEU A 416 9.47 30.26 -41.77
C LEU A 416 8.84 30.66 -43.12
N SER A 417 9.59 31.35 -43.99
CA SER A 417 9.16 31.65 -45.35
C SER A 417 9.28 30.46 -46.31
N ILE A 418 10.17 29.50 -46.02
CA ILE A 418 10.44 28.30 -46.84
C ILE A 418 9.55 27.10 -46.47
N VAL A 419 9.12 26.94 -45.21
CA VAL A 419 8.22 25.86 -44.75
C VAL A 419 6.89 25.83 -45.53
N SER A 420 6.50 26.95 -46.13
CA SER A 420 5.35 27.00 -47.06
C SER A 420 5.52 26.18 -48.35
N SER A 421 6.71 25.61 -48.62
CA SER A 421 7.05 25.06 -49.94
C SER A 421 7.69 23.66 -49.99
N THR A 422 8.01 22.99 -48.87
CA THR A 422 8.63 21.64 -48.91
C THR A 422 8.34 20.75 -47.68
N PRO A 423 8.24 19.41 -47.82
CA PRO A 423 7.92 18.46 -46.74
C PRO A 423 9.14 18.00 -45.93
N GLN A 424 10.20 18.81 -45.86
CA GLN A 424 11.41 18.48 -45.11
C GLN A 424 11.27 18.99 -43.68
N SER A 425 11.76 18.25 -42.68
CA SER A 425 11.58 18.67 -41.28
C SER A 425 12.29 20.01 -41.06
N LEU A 426 11.61 20.94 -40.37
CA LEU A 426 12.17 22.25 -40.03
C LEU A 426 13.52 22.11 -39.28
N PHE A 427 13.67 21.03 -38.53
CA PHE A 427 14.88 20.67 -37.81
C PHE A 427 16.07 20.40 -38.75
N ASP A 428 15.85 19.66 -39.86
CA ASP A 428 16.89 19.36 -40.85
C ASP A 428 17.39 20.62 -41.58
N ILE A 429 16.49 21.58 -41.83
CA ILE A 429 16.83 22.85 -42.47
C ILE A 429 17.70 23.69 -41.52
N ILE A 430 17.30 23.79 -40.24
CA ILE A 430 18.03 24.56 -39.23
C ILE A 430 19.43 23.97 -38.99
N VAL A 431 19.55 22.65 -38.82
CA VAL A 431 20.85 21.98 -38.58
C VAL A 431 21.80 22.12 -39.78
N ASN A 432 21.32 21.97 -41.01
CA ASN A 432 22.14 22.14 -42.21
C ASN A 432 22.63 23.58 -42.41
N SER A 433 21.82 24.58 -42.02
CA SER A 433 22.21 25.99 -42.08
C SER A 433 23.24 26.36 -41.00
N LEU A 434 23.15 25.75 -39.81
CA LEU A 434 24.11 25.98 -38.72
C LEU A 434 25.45 25.27 -38.97
N THR A 435 25.43 24.00 -39.40
CA THR A 435 26.64 23.22 -39.71
C THR A 435 27.45 23.78 -40.87
N LYS A 436 26.80 24.27 -41.94
CA LYS A 436 27.47 24.98 -43.04
C LYS A 436 28.24 26.23 -42.61
N LYS A 437 27.89 26.84 -41.48
CA LYS A 437 28.62 27.99 -40.92
C LYS A 437 29.82 27.57 -40.07
N ILE A 438 29.80 26.37 -39.51
CA ILE A 438 30.91 25.82 -38.72
C ILE A 438 32.08 25.39 -39.63
N ASP A 439 31.81 24.92 -40.85
CA ASP A 439 32.85 24.60 -41.85
C ASP A 439 33.55 25.84 -42.45
N ILE A 440 33.19 27.06 -42.03
CA ILE A 440 33.72 28.35 -42.54
C ILE A 440 34.53 29.11 -41.46
N LEU A 441 34.68 28.56 -40.25
CA LEU A 441 35.61 29.02 -39.22
C LEU A 441 36.76 28.02 -39.08
#